data_AF-Q980M4-F1
#
_entry.id   AF-Q980M4-F1
#
_cell.length_a   1.000
_cell.length_b   1.000
_cell.length_c   1.000
_cell.angle_alpha   90.00
_cell.angle_beta   90.00
_cell.angle_gamma   90.00
#
_symmetry.space_group_name_H-M   'P 1'
#
loop_
_entity.id
_entity.type
_entity.pdbx_description
1 polymer ?
#
loop_
_entity_poly.entity_id
_entity_poly.type
_entity_poly.pdbx_seq_one_letter_code
_entity_poly.pdbx_strand_id
1 'polypeptide(L)'
;MTTHVILVARAFGAKGVYIEGKDEKMVKSILKVIDSWGGSSYFLVKEIENGKSIVNEWKEKGGTIIHLTMYGININDFQDRFEKIKYPLLIIVGAEKVEGWYYHNADYNIAIGNQPHSEVAALAIFLDRIYKGRELYMEFEDAKIKILPQKAGKKVIRSG
;
A
#
# COMPACT_ATOMS: atom_id res chain seq x y z
N MET A 1 12.40 -4.55 5.26
CA MET A 1 11.06 -4.07 5.64
C MET A 1 10.21 -3.77 4.41
N THR A 2 10.75 -3.04 3.42
CA THR A 2 10.09 -2.65 2.16
C THR A 2 9.32 -3.76 1.46
N THR A 3 9.86 -4.99 1.38
CA THR A 3 9.14 -6.14 0.81
C THR A 3 7.79 -6.40 1.49
N HIS A 4 7.71 -6.28 2.82
CA HIS A 4 6.46 -6.50 3.56
C HIS A 4 5.47 -5.37 3.30
N VAL A 5 5.94 -4.12 3.20
CA VAL A 5 5.10 -2.97 2.84
C VAL A 5 4.45 -3.19 1.48
N ILE A 6 5.24 -3.61 0.48
CA ILE A 6 4.75 -3.88 -0.88
C ILE A 6 3.73 -5.03 -0.89
N LEU A 7 4.01 -6.12 -0.15
CA LEU A 7 3.10 -7.26 -0.09
C LEU A 7 1.79 -6.91 0.64
N VAL A 8 1.84 -6.08 1.69
CA VAL A 8 0.64 -5.53 2.33
C VAL A 8 -0.12 -4.65 1.36
N ALA A 9 0.54 -3.73 0.65
CA ALA A 9 -0.13 -2.90 -0.36
C ALA A 9 -0.91 -3.76 -1.37
N ARG A 10 -0.29 -4.82 -1.89
CA ARG A 10 -0.93 -5.77 -2.82
C ARG A 10 -2.11 -6.50 -2.18
N ALA A 11 -1.90 -7.08 -0.99
CA ALA A 11 -2.92 -7.88 -0.31
C ALA A 11 -4.11 -7.03 0.18
N PHE A 12 -3.89 -5.74 0.46
CA PHE A 12 -4.89 -4.81 0.99
C PHE A 12 -5.45 -3.86 -0.07
N GLY A 13 -5.38 -4.24 -1.36
CA GLY A 13 -6.19 -3.61 -2.41
C GLY A 13 -5.56 -2.46 -3.16
N ALA A 14 -4.33 -2.04 -2.83
CA ALA A 14 -3.63 -1.04 -3.64
C ALA A 14 -3.42 -1.54 -5.08
N LYS A 15 -3.40 -0.62 -6.05
CA LYS A 15 -3.23 -0.93 -7.48
C LYS A 15 -1.76 -1.03 -7.92
N GLY A 16 -0.84 -0.81 -7.00
CA GLY A 16 0.59 -0.84 -7.28
C GLY A 16 1.41 -0.13 -6.24
N VAL A 17 2.70 -0.06 -6.50
CA VAL A 17 3.69 0.59 -5.67
C VAL A 17 4.74 1.27 -6.53
N TYR A 18 5.16 2.46 -6.08
CA TYR A 18 6.37 3.11 -6.55
C TYR A 18 7.46 2.88 -5.51
N ILE A 19 8.63 2.43 -5.95
CA ILE A 19 9.77 2.10 -5.09
C ILE A 19 10.89 3.07 -5.45
N GLU A 20 11.27 3.93 -4.51
CA GLU A 20 12.39 4.84 -4.71
C GLU A 20 13.71 4.08 -4.56
N GLY A 21 14.55 4.16 -5.61
CA GLY A 21 15.78 3.40 -5.73
C GLY A 21 15.64 2.10 -6.53
N LYS A 22 16.75 1.38 -6.69
CA LYS A 22 16.82 0.10 -7.41
C LYS A 22 17.15 -1.04 -6.45
N ASP A 23 16.32 -2.09 -6.46
CA ASP A 23 16.56 -3.34 -5.76
C ASP A 23 15.97 -4.50 -6.55
N GLU A 24 16.75 -4.98 -7.52
CA GLU A 24 16.35 -6.06 -8.43
C GLU A 24 15.97 -7.34 -7.67
N LYS A 25 16.63 -7.63 -6.53
CA LYS A 25 16.39 -8.84 -5.76
C LYS A 25 15.04 -8.76 -5.06
N MET A 26 14.71 -7.62 -4.46
CA MET A 26 13.41 -7.37 -3.86
C MET A 26 12.32 -7.43 -4.94
N VAL A 27 12.50 -6.70 -6.05
CA VAL A 27 11.52 -6.65 -7.14
C VAL A 27 11.26 -8.03 -7.70
N LYS A 28 12.31 -8.83 -7.99
CA LYS A 28 12.17 -10.21 -8.46
C LYS A 28 11.40 -11.09 -7.47
N SER A 29 11.60 -10.87 -6.18
CA SER A 29 10.87 -11.61 -5.13
C SER A 29 9.38 -11.23 -5.11
N ILE A 30 9.05 -9.94 -5.24
CA ILE A 30 7.66 -9.46 -5.34
C ILE A 30 6.99 -10.00 -6.61
N LEU A 31 7.66 -9.92 -7.76
CA LEU A 31 7.13 -10.41 -9.04
C LEU A 31 6.87 -11.92 -9.01
N LYS A 32 7.72 -12.70 -8.32
CA LYS A 32 7.47 -14.13 -8.12
C LYS A 32 6.21 -14.41 -7.30
N VAL A 33 5.95 -13.57 -6.29
CA VAL A 33 4.69 -13.66 -5.52
C VAL A 33 3.51 -13.34 -6.42
N ILE A 34 3.58 -12.26 -7.21
CA ILE A 34 2.51 -11.88 -8.15
C ILE A 34 2.25 -13.00 -9.17
N ASP A 35 3.29 -13.58 -9.77
CA ASP A 35 3.14 -14.68 -10.74
C ASP A 35 2.48 -15.94 -10.14
N SER A 36 2.76 -16.26 -8.88
CA SER A 36 2.21 -17.44 -8.22
C SER A 36 0.80 -17.21 -7.68
N TRP A 37 0.55 -16.03 -7.11
CA TRP A 37 -0.66 -15.70 -6.36
C TRP A 37 -1.62 -14.77 -7.13
N GLY A 38 -1.30 -14.46 -8.38
CA GLY A 38 -2.07 -13.59 -9.26
C GLY A 38 -1.88 -12.09 -9.00
N GLY A 39 -2.66 -11.29 -9.72
CA GLY A 39 -2.66 -9.84 -9.65
C GLY A 39 -1.70 -9.18 -10.63
N SER A 40 -1.29 -9.88 -11.69
CA SER A 40 -0.28 -9.38 -12.65
C SER A 40 -0.78 -8.15 -13.42
N SER A 41 -2.07 -8.12 -13.75
CA SER A 41 -2.74 -6.96 -14.36
C SER A 41 -3.25 -5.94 -13.35
N TYR A 42 -3.24 -6.29 -12.05
CA TYR A 42 -3.87 -5.51 -10.98
C TYR A 42 -2.86 -4.67 -10.19
N PHE A 43 -1.70 -5.25 -9.86
CA PHE A 43 -0.72 -4.66 -8.95
C PHE A 43 0.59 -4.33 -9.69
N LEU A 44 0.76 -3.07 -10.04
CA LEU A 44 1.92 -2.59 -10.77
C LEU A 44 3.09 -2.28 -9.83
N VAL A 45 4.27 -2.83 -10.11
CA VAL A 45 5.51 -2.52 -9.38
C VAL A 45 6.38 -1.65 -10.27
N LYS A 46 6.71 -0.43 -9.80
CA LYS A 46 7.56 0.51 -10.54
C LYS A 46 8.71 1.00 -9.66
N GLU A 47 9.93 0.76 -10.11
CA GLU A 47 11.11 1.43 -9.56
C GLU A 47 11.18 2.86 -10.12
N ILE A 48 11.49 3.82 -9.26
CA ILE A 48 11.59 5.25 -9.59
C ILE A 48 12.87 5.83 -8.99
N GLU A 49 13.36 6.92 -9.58
CA GLU A 49 14.55 7.61 -9.07
C GLU A 49 14.22 8.70 -8.04
N ASN A 50 13.00 9.26 -8.11
CA ASN A 50 12.62 10.41 -7.30
C ASN A 50 11.12 10.36 -6.94
N GLY A 51 10.82 10.13 -5.67
CA GLY A 51 9.46 10.10 -5.12
C GLY A 51 8.72 11.44 -5.24
N LYS A 52 9.43 12.56 -5.13
CA LYS A 52 8.84 13.91 -5.23
C LYS A 52 8.26 14.17 -6.61
N SER A 53 8.88 13.63 -7.67
CA SER A 53 8.35 13.73 -9.04
C SER A 53 7.00 13.04 -9.17
N ILE A 54 6.81 11.86 -8.56
CA ILE A 54 5.52 11.16 -8.55
C ILE A 54 4.47 11.95 -7.77
N VAL A 55 4.85 12.56 -6.64
CA VAL A 55 3.93 13.41 -5.87
C VAL A 55 3.45 14.60 -6.71
N ASN A 56 4.34 15.27 -7.42
CA ASN A 56 3.97 16.39 -8.29
C ASN A 56 3.04 15.96 -9.44
N GLU A 57 3.36 14.85 -10.12
CA GLU A 57 2.51 14.29 -11.17
C GLU A 57 1.12 13.92 -10.64
N TRP A 58 1.04 13.40 -9.41
CA TRP A 58 -0.23 13.05 -8.79
C TRP A 58 -1.10 14.28 -8.49
N LYS A 59 -0.48 15.38 -8.04
CA LYS A 59 -1.16 16.67 -7.84
C LYS A 59 -1.72 17.22 -9.14
N GLU A 60 -0.92 17.21 -10.20
CA GLU A 60 -1.33 17.72 -11.53
C GLU A 60 -2.55 16.97 -12.08
N LYS A 61 -2.66 15.66 -11.79
CA LYS A 61 -3.81 14.83 -12.17
C LYS A 61 -5.02 14.97 -11.23
N GLY A 62 -4.91 15.78 -10.17
CA GLY A 62 -5.98 15.98 -9.19
C GLY A 62 -6.23 14.81 -8.25
N GLY A 63 -5.26 13.89 -8.11
CA GLY A 63 -5.31 12.81 -7.13
C GLY A 63 -5.06 13.31 -5.69
N THR A 64 -5.52 12.56 -4.69
CA THR A 64 -5.25 12.86 -3.28
C THR A 64 -3.99 12.15 -2.80
N ILE A 65 -3.15 12.88 -2.06
CA ILE A 65 -1.89 12.40 -1.49
C ILE A 65 -2.01 12.35 0.02
N ILE A 66 -1.78 11.16 0.58
CA ILE A 66 -1.80 10.91 2.01
C ILE A 66 -0.41 10.48 2.44
N HIS A 67 0.15 11.19 3.41
CA HIS A 67 1.40 10.81 4.07
C HIS A 67 1.08 10.17 5.41
N LEU A 68 1.46 8.91 5.58
CA LEU A 68 1.32 8.20 6.85
C LEU A 68 2.52 8.52 7.75
N THR A 69 2.26 9.21 8.84
CA THR A 69 3.27 9.68 9.79
C THR A 69 2.68 9.77 11.19
N MET A 70 3.45 9.36 12.21
CA MET A 70 3.00 9.45 13.61
C MET A 70 2.75 10.90 14.08
N TYR A 71 3.24 11.91 13.35
CA TYR A 71 3.00 13.32 13.64
C TYR A 71 1.70 13.87 13.01
N GLY A 72 0.97 13.04 12.26
CA GLY A 72 -0.26 13.43 11.58
C GLY A 72 -1.49 13.49 12.48
N ILE A 73 -2.64 13.84 11.87
CA ILE A 73 -3.95 13.75 12.51
C ILE A 73 -4.26 12.29 12.79
N ASN A 74 -4.69 11.97 14.00
CA ASN A 74 -5.04 10.59 14.35
C ASN A 74 -6.14 10.07 13.41
N ILE A 75 -5.97 8.85 12.88
CA ILE A 75 -6.92 8.25 11.94
C ILE A 75 -8.34 8.19 12.48
N ASN A 76 -8.53 8.07 13.79
CA ASN A 76 -9.85 8.08 14.41
C ASN A 76 -10.53 9.46 14.29
N ASP A 77 -9.77 10.55 14.40
CA ASP A 77 -10.26 11.93 14.20
C ASP A 77 -10.40 12.28 12.72
N PHE A 78 -9.82 11.47 11.83
CA PHE A 78 -9.93 11.60 10.39
C PHE A 78 -11.14 10.87 9.80
N GLN A 79 -11.87 10.05 10.57
CA GLN A 79 -12.85 9.12 10.00
C GLN A 79 -13.94 9.81 9.17
N ASP A 80 -14.48 10.92 9.67
CA ASP A 80 -15.53 11.70 8.99
C ASP A 80 -15.04 12.36 7.68
N ARG A 81 -13.71 12.37 7.44
CA ARG A 81 -13.09 12.94 6.24
C ARG A 81 -12.81 11.90 5.17
N PHE A 82 -12.89 10.59 5.47
CA PHE A 82 -12.69 9.55 4.45
C PHE A 82 -13.65 9.71 3.26
N GLU A 83 -14.89 10.13 3.50
CA GLU A 83 -15.88 10.36 2.45
C GLU A 83 -15.54 11.53 1.51
N LYS A 84 -14.64 12.42 1.95
CA LYS A 84 -14.19 13.59 1.18
C LYS A 84 -12.91 13.32 0.38
N ILE A 85 -12.29 12.15 0.54
CA ILE A 85 -11.10 11.77 -0.23
C ILE A 85 -11.48 11.65 -1.71
N LYS A 86 -10.69 12.29 -2.57
CA LYS A 86 -10.80 12.12 -4.02
C LYS A 86 -9.86 11.01 -4.47
N TYR A 87 -10.35 10.17 -5.37
CA TYR A 87 -9.52 9.16 -6.04
C TYR A 87 -9.00 9.73 -7.37
N PRO A 88 -7.79 9.36 -7.81
CA PRO A 88 -6.93 8.29 -7.28
C PRO A 88 -6.12 8.71 -6.05
N LEU A 89 -5.80 7.73 -5.19
CA LEU A 89 -5.05 7.95 -3.95
C LEU A 89 -3.58 7.54 -4.11
N LEU A 90 -2.66 8.40 -3.66
CA LEU A 90 -1.25 8.09 -3.44
C LEU A 90 -0.98 8.06 -1.94
N ILE A 91 -0.47 6.94 -1.43
CA ILE A 91 -0.11 6.79 -0.02
C ILE A 91 1.42 6.78 0.07
N ILE A 92 1.96 7.72 0.84
CA ILE A 92 3.39 7.86 1.11
C ILE A 92 3.68 7.20 2.45
N VAL A 93 4.62 6.25 2.42
CA VAL A 93 5.17 5.58 3.59
C VAL A 93 6.70 5.62 3.48
N GLY A 94 7.39 5.79 4.59
CA GLY A 94 8.86 5.89 4.59
C GLY A 94 9.49 5.19 5.78
N ALA A 95 10.71 4.71 5.59
CA ALA A 95 11.54 4.14 6.65
C ALA A 95 12.51 5.22 7.13
N GLU A 96 12.47 5.51 8.43
CA GLU A 96 13.40 6.33 9.21
C GLU A 96 13.28 7.87 9.13
N LYS A 97 13.50 8.51 7.98
CA LYS A 97 13.47 9.99 7.88
C LYS A 97 12.83 10.48 6.60
N VAL A 98 11.52 10.70 6.65
CA VAL A 98 10.79 11.37 5.59
C VAL A 98 11.16 12.86 5.58
N GLU A 99 11.59 13.37 4.42
CA GLU A 99 11.90 14.78 4.25
C GLU A 99 10.71 15.68 4.58
N GLY A 100 10.98 16.84 5.20
CA GLY A 100 9.95 17.85 5.51
C GLY A 100 9.12 18.27 4.29
N TRP A 101 9.68 18.15 3.09
CA TRP A 101 8.99 18.42 1.83
C TRP A 101 7.67 17.64 1.71
N TYR A 102 7.62 16.37 2.09
CA TYR A 102 6.41 15.54 1.99
C TYR A 102 5.30 16.02 2.92
N TYR A 103 5.64 16.52 4.11
CA TYR A 103 4.66 17.06 5.06
C TYR A 103 3.90 18.26 4.47
N HIS A 104 4.58 19.08 3.70
CA HIS A 104 4.01 20.25 3.04
C HIS A 104 3.42 19.95 1.66
N ASN A 105 3.64 18.75 1.13
CA ASN A 105 3.18 18.37 -0.20
C ASN A 105 2.14 17.24 -0.21
N ALA A 106 1.82 16.63 0.92
CA ALA A 106 0.64 15.79 1.05
C ALA A 106 -0.61 16.63 1.33
N ASP A 107 -1.77 16.19 0.84
CA ASP A 107 -3.05 16.80 1.18
C ASP A 107 -3.42 16.52 2.64
N TYR A 108 -3.03 15.34 3.14
CA TYR A 108 -3.22 14.94 4.52
C TYR A 108 -1.99 14.25 5.09
N ASN A 109 -1.60 14.64 6.30
CA ASN A 109 -0.69 13.89 7.15
C ASN A 109 -1.53 13.13 8.18
N ILE A 110 -1.52 11.80 8.14
CA ILE A 110 -2.38 10.94 8.96
C ILE A 110 -1.53 10.02 9.83
N ALA A 111 -1.89 9.91 11.11
CA ALA A 111 -1.25 9.07 12.10
C ALA A 111 -2.11 7.83 12.41
N ILE A 112 -1.49 6.65 12.35
CA ILE A 112 -2.11 5.39 12.76
C ILE A 112 -1.86 5.20 14.26
N GLY A 113 -2.47 6.10 15.04
CA GLY A 113 -1.95 6.41 16.37
C GLY A 113 -0.67 7.24 16.28
N ASN A 114 -0.41 8.01 17.34
CA ASN A 114 0.71 8.95 17.40
C ASN A 114 1.93 8.38 18.15
N GLN A 115 2.06 7.05 18.19
CA GLN A 115 3.18 6.35 18.79
C GLN A 115 4.12 5.82 17.69
N PRO A 116 5.44 5.76 17.94
CA PRO A 116 6.37 5.19 16.97
C PRO A 116 6.14 3.68 16.82
N HIS A 117 5.91 3.24 15.59
CA HIS A 117 5.79 1.82 15.22
C HIS A 117 6.15 1.60 13.74
N SER A 118 5.71 0.49 13.14
CA SER A 118 6.01 0.14 11.75
C SER A 118 5.07 0.80 10.72
N GLU A 119 5.66 1.20 9.61
CA GLU A 119 5.01 1.59 8.36
C GLU A 119 4.16 0.47 7.74
N VAL A 120 4.51 -0.81 7.97
CA VAL A 120 3.71 -1.96 7.53
C VAL A 120 2.37 -1.98 8.26
N ALA A 121 2.39 -1.81 9.58
CA ALA A 121 1.19 -1.73 10.39
C ALA A 121 0.37 -0.47 10.04
N ALA A 122 1.05 0.66 9.81
CA ALA A 122 0.40 1.89 9.40
C ALA A 122 -0.38 1.70 8.09
N LEU A 123 0.27 1.14 7.06
CA LEU A 123 -0.35 0.91 5.76
C LEU A 123 -1.51 -0.08 5.84
N ALA A 124 -1.34 -1.19 6.56
CA ALA A 124 -2.38 -2.22 6.71
C ALA A 124 -3.65 -1.64 7.35
N ILE A 125 -3.52 -0.94 8.49
CA ILE A 125 -4.67 -0.35 9.19
C ILE A 125 -5.29 0.76 8.33
N PHE A 126 -4.48 1.58 7.68
CA PHE A 126 -5.00 2.65 6.84
C PHE A 126 -5.86 2.11 5.67
N LEU A 127 -5.35 1.10 4.96
CA LEU A 127 -6.07 0.47 3.85
C LEU A 127 -7.32 -0.27 4.33
N ASP A 128 -7.26 -1.01 5.44
CA ASP A 128 -8.44 -1.66 6.05
C ASP A 128 -9.52 -0.64 6.42
N ARG A 129 -9.16 0.52 6.96
CA ARG A 129 -10.11 1.60 7.27
C ARG A 129 -10.78 2.18 6.02
N ILE A 130 -10.03 2.33 4.92
CA ILE A 130 -10.59 2.78 3.64
C ILE A 130 -11.54 1.75 3.04
N TYR A 131 -11.12 0.49 3.00
CA TYR A 131 -11.87 -0.56 2.31
C TYR A 131 -12.95 -1.20 3.19
N LYS A 132 -12.93 -0.93 4.50
CA LYS A 132 -13.83 -1.46 5.53
C LYS A 132 -13.76 -3.00 5.59
N GLY A 133 -12.54 -3.54 5.54
CA GLY A 133 -12.24 -4.98 5.55
C GLY A 133 -12.58 -5.75 4.27
N ARG A 134 -13.13 -5.08 3.24
CA ARG A 134 -13.52 -5.72 1.98
C ARG A 134 -12.34 -6.17 1.14
N GLU A 135 -11.19 -5.52 1.30
CA GLU A 135 -9.93 -5.86 0.64
C GLU A 135 -9.46 -7.28 0.97
N LEU A 136 -9.78 -7.78 2.17
CA LEU A 136 -9.40 -9.14 2.60
C LEU A 136 -10.20 -10.26 1.91
N TYR A 137 -11.26 -9.91 1.18
CA TYR A 137 -12.03 -10.83 0.33
C TYR A 137 -11.59 -10.81 -1.14
N MET A 138 -10.60 -9.98 -1.49
CA MET A 138 -10.11 -9.94 -2.87
C MET A 138 -9.52 -11.28 -3.29
N GLU A 139 -9.82 -11.64 -4.52
CA GLU A 139 -9.23 -12.78 -5.19
C GLU A 139 -8.65 -12.32 -6.53
N PHE A 140 -7.56 -12.98 -6.94
CA PHE A 140 -6.94 -12.72 -8.24
C PHE A 140 -7.30 -13.87 -9.18
N GLU A 141 -8.01 -13.56 -10.27
CA GLU A 141 -8.47 -14.57 -11.24
C GLU A 141 -7.30 -15.26 -11.97
N ASP A 142 -6.18 -14.56 -12.13
CA ASP A 142 -4.94 -15.07 -12.72
C ASP A 142 -4.05 -15.83 -11.72
N ALA A 143 -4.53 -16.11 -10.50
CA ALA A 143 -3.76 -16.83 -9.50
C ALA A 143 -3.56 -18.31 -9.87
N LYS A 144 -2.30 -18.74 -9.99
CA LYS A 144 -1.92 -20.15 -10.14
C LYS A 144 -2.06 -20.93 -8.84
N ILE A 145 -2.05 -20.24 -7.71
CA ILE A 145 -2.12 -20.84 -6.36
C ILE A 145 -3.16 -20.08 -5.53
N LYS A 146 -4.06 -20.83 -4.88
CA LYS A 146 -5.05 -20.30 -3.95
C LYS A 146 -5.11 -21.14 -2.67
N ILE A 147 -5.24 -20.48 -1.52
CA ILE A 147 -5.47 -21.16 -0.24
C ILE A 147 -6.97 -21.36 -0.04
N LEU A 148 -7.36 -22.58 0.35
CA LEU A 148 -8.69 -22.83 0.91
C LEU A 148 -8.62 -22.66 2.42
N PRO A 149 -9.41 -21.74 3.01
CA PRO A 149 -9.50 -21.60 4.47
C PRO A 149 -9.88 -22.93 5.12
N GLN A 150 -9.18 -23.29 6.20
CA GLN A 150 -9.43 -24.51 6.95
C GLN A 150 -9.44 -24.19 8.45
N LYS A 151 -10.24 -24.92 9.23
CA LYS A 151 -10.20 -24.83 10.70
C LYS A 151 -8.83 -25.27 11.25
N ALA A 152 -8.24 -26.30 10.65
CA ALA A 152 -6.90 -26.79 10.93
C ALA A 152 -6.31 -27.44 9.67
N GLY A 153 -4.98 -27.33 9.49
CA GLY A 153 -4.27 -27.84 8.32
C GLY A 153 -4.01 -26.80 7.23
N LYS A 154 -3.43 -27.25 6.12
CA LYS A 154 -3.04 -26.39 4.98
C LYS A 154 -3.58 -27.02 3.70
N LYS A 155 -4.56 -26.37 3.05
CA LYS A 155 -5.09 -26.82 1.76
C LYS A 155 -4.83 -25.76 0.70
N VAL A 156 -4.15 -26.18 -0.37
CA VAL A 156 -3.75 -25.32 -1.48
C VAL A 156 -4.32 -25.91 -2.77
N ILE A 157 -5.01 -25.09 -3.56
CA ILE A 157 -5.40 -25.42 -4.94
C ILE A 157 -4.35 -24.81 -5.86
N ARG A 158 -3.95 -25.57 -6.88
CA ARG A 158 -3.10 -25.10 -7.96
C ARG A 158 -3.87 -25.17 -9.27
N SER A 159 -3.95 -24.05 -9.97
CA SER A 159 -4.47 -23.94 -11.33
C SER A 159 -3.28 -24.08 -12.27
N GLY A 160 -3.19 -25.24 -12.94
CA GLY A 160 -2.14 -25.56 -13.90
C GLY A 160 -2.61 -25.34 -15.32
#